data_AF-A0A357M933-F1
#
_entry.id   AF-A0A357M933-F1
#
_cell.length_a   1.000
_cell.length_b   1.000
_cell.length_c   1.000
_cell.angle_alpha   90.00
_cell.angle_beta   90.00
_cell.angle_gamma   90.00
#
_symmetry.space_group_name_H-M   'P 1'
#
loop_
_entity.id
_entity.type
_entity.pdbx_description
1 polymer ?
#
loop_
_entity_poly.entity_id
_entity_poly.type
_entity_poly.pdbx_seq_one_letter_code
_entity_poly.pdbx_strand_id
1 'polypeptide(L)'
;MVRQQIKGIDLEVVTRLEASVKSCKQRYQPLFDQYSALNKRISIAKSLKNKTLNTVLRTQGDSMKILVQLARQEISDKQSQLSAAKKTRTQKIAEARKTLSGIESPQITIKSNKSVITSLNKRASADWTDFKAAIRKQNLTLTTQSLSSLVSGYRQIATHKQKIIELEQKVSLVIANTKKQIS
;
A
#
# COMPACT_ATOMS: atom_id res chain seq x y z
N MET A 1 -0.68 10.69 -5.73
CA MET A 1 0.76 10.42 -5.58
C MET A 1 1.06 9.38 -4.50
N VAL A 2 0.87 9.61 -3.19
CA VAL A 2 1.24 8.61 -2.14
C VAL A 2 0.52 7.26 -2.28
N ARG A 3 -0.78 7.25 -2.62
CA ARG A 3 -1.52 6.00 -2.90
C ARG A 3 -0.94 5.18 -4.08
N GLN A 4 -0.34 5.84 -5.06
CA GLN A 4 0.33 5.16 -6.17
C GLN A 4 1.70 4.63 -5.73
N GLN A 5 2.46 5.41 -4.95
CA GLN A 5 3.74 4.98 -4.38
C GLN A 5 3.59 3.73 -3.50
N ILE A 6 2.50 3.61 -2.73
CA ILE A 6 2.19 2.39 -1.96
C ILE A 6 2.09 1.15 -2.86
N LYS A 7 1.58 1.27 -4.10
CA LYS A 7 1.50 0.13 -5.03
C LYS A 7 2.89 -0.31 -5.52
N GLY A 8 3.87 0.59 -5.53
CA GLY A 8 5.25 0.34 -5.96
C GLY A 8 6.14 -0.32 -4.92
N ILE A 9 5.73 -0.39 -3.64
CA ILE A 9 6.52 -0.98 -2.55
C ILE A 9 7.04 -2.36 -2.95
N ASP A 10 8.35 -2.56 -2.84
CA ASP A 10 9.07 -3.81 -3.10
C ASP A 10 8.75 -4.50 -4.44
N LEU A 11 8.20 -3.77 -5.41
CA LEU A 11 7.79 -4.34 -6.69
C LEU A 11 9.00 -4.88 -7.46
N GLU A 12 10.08 -4.11 -7.53
CA GLU A 12 11.32 -4.50 -8.21
C GLU A 12 11.96 -5.75 -7.59
N VAL A 13 11.92 -5.87 -6.26
CA VAL A 13 12.46 -7.04 -5.54
C VAL A 13 11.66 -8.29 -5.90
N VAL A 14 10.32 -8.20 -5.88
CA VAL A 14 9.45 -9.31 -6.28
C VAL A 14 9.69 -9.68 -7.75
N THR A 15 9.73 -8.70 -8.66
CA THR A 15 9.98 -8.95 -10.09
C THR A 15 11.34 -9.62 -10.32
N ARG A 16 12.39 -9.20 -9.60
CA ARG A 16 13.72 -9.82 -9.67
C ARG A 16 13.71 -11.26 -9.17
N LEU A 17 13.03 -11.53 -8.06
CA LEU A 17 12.90 -12.88 -7.51
C LEU A 17 12.07 -13.80 -8.43
N GLU A 18 11.00 -13.28 -9.05
CA GLU A 18 10.22 -14.00 -10.06
C GLU A 18 11.08 -14.38 -11.27
N ALA A 19 11.88 -13.44 -11.78
CA ALA A 19 12.83 -13.70 -12.85
C ALA A 19 13.89 -14.76 -12.44
N SER A 20 14.40 -14.70 -11.21
CA SER A 20 15.36 -15.68 -10.68
C SER A 20 14.76 -17.08 -10.60
N VAL A 21 13.53 -17.23 -10.11
CA VAL A 21 12.82 -18.52 -10.07
C VAL A 21 12.60 -19.05 -11.48
N LYS A 22 12.16 -18.20 -12.42
CA LYS A 22 11.92 -18.60 -13.82
C LYS A 22 13.21 -19.08 -14.48
N SER A 23 14.29 -18.32 -14.34
CA SER A 23 15.61 -18.66 -14.88
C SER A 23 16.15 -19.95 -14.29
N CYS A 24 16.02 -20.15 -12.96
CA CYS A 24 16.45 -21.37 -12.29
C CYS A 24 15.69 -22.61 -12.80
N LYS A 25 14.36 -22.51 -12.95
CA LYS A 25 13.55 -23.59 -13.54
C LYS A 25 13.98 -23.93 -14.97
N GLN A 26 14.18 -22.91 -15.81
CA GLN A 26 14.63 -23.10 -17.19
C GLN A 26 16.01 -23.76 -17.25
N ARG A 27 16.94 -23.36 -16.37
CA ARG A 27 18.28 -23.94 -16.28
C ARG A 27 18.26 -25.42 -15.92
N TYR A 28 17.37 -25.84 -15.02
CA TYR A 28 17.27 -27.23 -14.58
C TYR A 28 16.33 -28.10 -15.41
N GLN A 29 15.54 -27.53 -16.31
CA GLN A 29 14.61 -28.28 -17.17
C GLN A 29 15.32 -29.41 -17.95
N PRO A 30 16.47 -29.19 -18.61
CA PRO A 30 17.17 -30.27 -19.33
C PRO A 30 17.61 -31.41 -18.42
N LEU A 31 18.02 -31.12 -17.17
CA LEU A 31 18.41 -32.14 -16.19
C LEU A 31 17.21 -33.01 -15.82
N PHE A 32 16.04 -32.41 -15.59
CA PHE A 32 14.82 -33.15 -15.29
C PHE A 32 14.34 -33.99 -16.48
N ASP A 33 14.45 -33.46 -17.70
CA ASP A 33 14.08 -34.18 -18.91
C ASP A 33 15.00 -35.39 -19.15
N GLN A 34 16.32 -35.22 -18.97
CA GLN A 34 17.29 -36.31 -19.06
C GLN A 34 17.04 -37.39 -18.00
N TYR A 35 16.77 -36.99 -16.75
CA TYR A 35 16.44 -37.92 -15.67
C TYR A 35 15.15 -38.72 -15.95
N SER A 36 14.12 -38.04 -16.49
CA SER A 36 12.87 -38.68 -16.93
C SER A 36 13.11 -39.69 -18.06
N ALA A 37 13.91 -39.32 -19.06
CA ALA A 37 14.28 -40.20 -20.16
C ALA A 37 15.08 -41.42 -19.68
N LEU A 38 16.01 -41.24 -18.73
CA LEU A 38 16.78 -42.33 -18.14
C LEU A 38 15.89 -43.33 -17.40
N ASN A 39 14.94 -42.84 -16.60
CA ASN A 39 13.97 -43.71 -15.92
C ASN A 39 13.11 -44.52 -16.91
N LYS A 40 12.73 -43.95 -18.04
CA LYS A 40 12.06 -44.71 -19.12
C LYS A 40 12.95 -45.81 -19.69
N ARG A 41 14.23 -45.51 -19.95
CA ARG A 41 15.22 -46.51 -20.43
C ARG A 41 15.42 -47.64 -19.42
N ILE A 42 15.49 -47.34 -18.12
CA ILE A 42 15.56 -48.34 -17.04
C ILE A 42 14.33 -49.25 -17.08
N SER A 43 13.13 -48.68 -17.26
CA SER A 43 11.89 -49.46 -17.36
C SER A 43 11.89 -50.42 -18.55
N ILE A 44 12.41 -49.99 -19.70
CA ILE A 44 12.56 -50.83 -20.90
C ILE A 44 13.62 -51.93 -20.69
N ALA A 45 14.78 -51.59 -20.12
CA ALA A 45 15.81 -52.59 -19.84
C ALA A 45 15.32 -53.67 -18.84
N LYS A 46 14.47 -53.27 -17.89
CA LYS A 46 13.81 -54.19 -16.95
C LYS A 46 12.85 -55.15 -17.66
N SER A 47 12.07 -54.69 -18.64
CA SER A 47 11.17 -55.56 -19.39
C SER A 47 11.93 -56.56 -20.29
N LEU A 48 13.08 -56.17 -20.81
CA LEU A 48 13.97 -57.01 -21.63
C LEU A 48 14.80 -58.02 -20.83
N LYS A 49 14.66 -58.07 -19.49
CA LYS A 49 15.41 -58.95 -18.56
C LYS A 49 16.94 -58.87 -18.68
N ASN A 50 17.48 -57.81 -19.26
CA ASN A 50 18.92 -57.61 -19.38
C ASN A 50 19.51 -57.09 -18.06
N LYS A 51 20.09 -57.99 -17.26
CA LYS A 51 20.61 -57.68 -15.93
C LYS A 51 21.77 -56.66 -15.97
N THR A 52 22.71 -56.82 -16.89
CA THR A 52 23.90 -55.95 -16.99
C THR A 52 23.50 -54.52 -17.37
N LEU A 53 22.65 -54.36 -18.39
CA LEU A 53 22.17 -53.06 -18.84
C LEU A 53 21.36 -52.34 -17.75
N ASN A 54 20.53 -53.08 -17.01
CA ASN A 54 19.73 -52.52 -15.92
C ASN A 54 20.61 -52.01 -14.77
N THR A 55 21.67 -52.73 -14.40
CA THR A 55 22.61 -52.30 -13.34
C THR A 55 23.35 -51.02 -13.72
N VAL A 56 23.85 -50.91 -14.95
CA VAL A 56 24.55 -49.71 -15.44
C VAL A 56 23.61 -48.51 -15.46
N LEU A 57 22.40 -48.66 -16.03
CA LEU A 57 21.43 -47.57 -16.10
C LEU A 57 20.93 -47.12 -14.72
N ARG A 58 20.79 -48.05 -13.76
CA ARG A 58 20.45 -47.71 -12.37
C ARG A 58 21.54 -46.89 -11.68
N THR A 59 22.79 -47.27 -11.84
CA THR A 59 23.93 -46.54 -11.25
C THR A 59 23.99 -45.10 -11.80
N GLN A 60 23.73 -44.94 -13.11
CA GLN A 60 23.57 -43.62 -13.73
C GLN A 60 22.35 -42.86 -13.18
N GLY A 61 21.24 -43.57 -12.93
CA GLY A 61 20.03 -42.99 -12.34
C GLY A 61 20.25 -42.49 -10.91
N ASP A 62 20.98 -43.24 -10.08
CA ASP A 62 21.26 -42.89 -8.70
C ASP A 62 22.19 -41.68 -8.59
N SER A 63 23.20 -41.57 -9.46
CA SER A 63 24.06 -40.38 -9.53
C SER A 63 23.28 -39.14 -10.00
N MET A 64 22.45 -39.25 -11.04
CA MET A 64 21.61 -38.14 -11.49
C MET A 64 20.54 -37.74 -10.46
N LYS A 65 20.05 -38.68 -9.65
CA LYS A 65 19.06 -38.41 -8.60
C LYS A 65 19.56 -37.39 -7.58
N ILE A 66 20.83 -37.44 -7.21
CA ILE A 66 21.46 -36.47 -6.29
C ILE A 66 21.39 -35.06 -6.88
N LEU A 67 21.78 -34.92 -8.15
CA LEU A 67 21.74 -33.63 -8.87
C LEU A 67 20.30 -33.10 -9.00
N VAL A 68 19.33 -33.99 -9.27
CA VAL A 68 17.90 -33.63 -9.35
C VAL A 68 17.36 -33.18 -8.00
N GLN A 69 17.73 -33.85 -6.91
CA GLN A 69 17.34 -33.44 -5.55
C GLN A 69 17.91 -32.07 -5.19
N LEU A 70 19.18 -31.83 -5.49
CA LEU A 70 19.81 -30.53 -5.28
C LEU A 70 19.12 -29.42 -6.09
N ALA A 71 18.84 -29.68 -7.37
CA ALA A 71 18.12 -28.75 -8.24
C ALA A 71 16.70 -28.44 -7.74
N ARG A 72 15.98 -29.46 -7.24
CA ARG A 72 14.65 -29.27 -6.65
C ARG A 72 14.71 -28.45 -5.37
N GLN A 73 15.72 -28.68 -4.54
CA GLN A 73 15.93 -27.90 -3.32
C GLN A 73 16.19 -26.44 -3.66
N GLU A 74 17.08 -26.15 -4.61
CA GLU A 74 17.37 -24.77 -5.01
C GLU A 74 16.13 -24.04 -5.57
N ILE A 75 15.33 -24.71 -6.41
CA ILE A 75 14.07 -24.15 -6.91
C ILE A 75 13.12 -23.86 -5.74
N SER A 76 13.00 -24.79 -4.79
CA SER A 76 12.16 -24.65 -3.60
C SER A 76 12.60 -23.46 -2.74
N ASP A 77 13.91 -23.32 -2.49
CA ASP A 77 14.47 -22.23 -1.69
C ASP A 77 14.19 -20.87 -2.33
N LYS A 78 14.39 -20.75 -3.65
CA LYS A 78 14.06 -19.51 -4.39
C LYS A 78 12.56 -19.22 -4.39
N GLN A 79 11.70 -20.24 -4.48
CA GLN A 79 10.25 -20.07 -4.36
C GLN A 79 9.83 -19.63 -2.96
N SER A 80 10.47 -20.16 -1.92
CA SER A 80 10.25 -19.75 -0.52
C SER A 80 10.63 -18.29 -0.32
N GLN A 81 11.80 -17.87 -0.83
CA GLN A 81 12.22 -16.46 -0.80
C GLN A 81 11.24 -15.53 -1.52
N LEU A 82 10.75 -15.95 -2.70
CA LEU A 82 9.74 -15.19 -3.44
C LEU A 82 8.42 -15.07 -2.65
N SER A 83 7.97 -16.17 -2.04
CA SER A 83 6.75 -16.18 -1.23
C SER A 83 6.88 -15.26 -0.01
N ALA A 84 8.01 -15.33 0.70
CA ALA A 84 8.32 -14.46 1.82
C ALA A 84 8.32 -12.98 1.40
N ALA A 85 9.00 -12.64 0.30
CA ALA A 85 9.03 -11.28 -0.24
C ALA A 85 7.62 -10.76 -0.60
N LYS A 86 6.78 -11.59 -1.22
CA LYS A 86 5.37 -11.25 -1.52
C LYS A 86 4.55 -11.01 -0.25
N LYS A 87 4.75 -11.82 0.79
CA LYS A 87 4.07 -11.67 2.08
C LYS A 87 4.48 -10.37 2.77
N THR A 88 5.78 -10.11 2.87
CA THR A 88 6.31 -8.86 3.45
C THR A 88 5.80 -7.64 2.69
N ARG A 89 5.81 -7.67 1.35
CA ARG A 89 5.24 -6.60 0.52
C ARG A 89 3.77 -6.36 0.83
N THR A 90 2.97 -7.42 0.94
CA THR A 90 1.54 -7.30 1.23
C THR A 90 1.29 -6.69 2.61
N GLN A 91 2.07 -7.08 3.61
CA GLN A 91 2.02 -6.52 4.96
C GLN A 91 2.37 -5.03 4.96
N LYS A 92 3.51 -4.64 4.37
CA LYS A 92 3.91 -3.22 4.25
C LYS A 92 2.85 -2.37 3.53
N ILE A 93 2.25 -2.89 2.46
CA ILE A 93 1.16 -2.21 1.74
C ILE A 93 -0.06 -2.02 2.65
N ALA A 94 -0.44 -3.04 3.41
CA ALA A 94 -1.58 -2.99 4.32
C ALA A 94 -1.34 -1.96 5.45
N GLU A 95 -0.15 -1.97 6.03
CA GLU A 95 0.26 -1.02 7.07
C GLU A 95 0.27 0.41 6.55
N ALA A 96 0.88 0.67 5.39
CA ALA A 96 0.91 2.00 4.79
C ALA A 96 -0.50 2.51 4.46
N ARG A 97 -1.40 1.64 3.98
CA ARG A 97 -2.81 1.99 3.76
C ARG A 97 -3.54 2.30 5.05
N LYS A 98 -3.31 1.51 6.11
CA LYS A 98 -3.91 1.72 7.44
C LYS A 98 -3.44 3.04 8.06
N THR A 99 -2.16 3.40 7.92
CA THR A 99 -1.68 4.71 8.34
C THR A 99 -2.36 5.81 7.54
N LEU A 100 -2.45 5.66 6.21
CA LEU A 100 -3.06 6.67 5.34
C LEU A 100 -4.56 6.87 5.57
N SER A 101 -5.31 5.84 5.97
CA SER A 101 -6.73 5.98 6.31
C SER A 101 -6.97 6.87 7.54
N GLY A 102 -5.94 7.10 8.37
CA GLY A 102 -5.99 8.09 9.46
C GLY A 102 -6.28 9.53 9.02
N ILE A 103 -6.22 9.82 7.72
CA ILE A 103 -6.56 11.12 7.12
C ILE A 103 -8.07 11.34 7.01
N GLU A 104 -8.88 10.27 6.96
CA GLU A 104 -10.30 10.34 6.62
C GLU A 104 -11.11 11.14 7.64
N SER A 105 -10.90 10.86 8.93
CA SER A 105 -11.58 11.56 10.02
C SER A 105 -11.25 13.07 10.02
N PRO A 106 -9.98 13.51 10.03
CA PRO A 106 -9.62 14.91 9.89
C PRO A 106 -10.23 15.58 8.64
N GLN A 107 -10.27 14.90 7.49
CA GLN A 107 -10.87 15.46 6.27
C GLN A 107 -12.38 15.68 6.39
N ILE A 108 -13.11 14.75 7.00
CA ILE A 108 -14.54 14.90 7.27
C ILE A 108 -14.76 16.11 8.20
N THR A 109 -13.98 16.21 9.26
CA THR A 109 -14.07 17.33 10.20
C THR A 109 -13.71 18.66 9.55
N ILE A 110 -12.70 18.72 8.67
CA ILE A 110 -12.37 19.93 7.90
C ILE A 110 -13.57 20.36 7.03
N LYS A 111 -14.20 19.43 6.32
CA LYS A 111 -15.39 19.73 5.49
C LYS A 111 -16.53 20.29 6.33
N SER A 112 -16.79 19.71 7.50
CA SER A 112 -17.79 20.20 8.46
C SER A 112 -17.45 21.60 8.97
N ASN A 113 -16.21 21.88 9.36
CA ASN A 113 -15.80 23.23 9.78
C ASN A 113 -15.93 24.25 8.64
N LYS A 114 -15.61 23.87 7.40
CA LYS A 114 -15.78 24.74 6.22
C LYS A 114 -17.26 25.07 5.96
N SER A 115 -18.18 24.12 6.14
CA SER A 115 -19.62 24.41 5.99
C SER A 115 -20.12 25.35 7.09
N VAL A 116 -19.68 25.15 8.34
CA VAL A 116 -20.00 26.07 9.45
C VAL A 116 -19.48 27.48 9.17
N ILE A 117 -18.23 27.63 8.75
CA ILE A 117 -17.65 28.94 8.36
C ILE A 117 -18.48 29.59 7.25
N THR A 118 -18.94 28.82 6.26
CA THR A 118 -19.76 29.35 5.17
C THR A 118 -21.08 29.91 5.69
N SER A 119 -21.75 29.20 6.59
CA SER A 119 -22.98 29.68 7.24
C SER A 119 -22.75 30.92 8.11
N LEU A 120 -21.65 30.95 8.87
CA LEU A 120 -21.27 32.10 9.69
C LEU A 120 -20.94 33.33 8.84
N ASN A 121 -20.25 33.16 7.70
CA ASN A 121 -19.97 34.27 6.78
C ASN A 121 -21.25 34.87 6.19
N LYS A 122 -22.25 34.04 5.86
CA LYS A 122 -23.56 34.51 5.39
C LYS A 122 -24.27 35.33 6.48
N ARG A 123 -24.27 34.84 7.72
CA ARG A 123 -24.82 35.56 8.87
C ARG A 123 -24.09 36.88 9.12
N ALA A 124 -22.76 36.87 9.13
CA ALA A 124 -21.95 38.08 9.31
C ALA A 124 -22.23 39.12 8.22
N SER A 125 -22.47 38.69 6.98
CA SER A 125 -22.84 39.61 5.89
C SER A 125 -24.23 40.24 6.09
N ALA A 126 -25.18 39.49 6.64
CA ALA A 126 -26.49 40.01 7.03
C ALA A 126 -26.37 40.98 8.21
N ASP A 127 -25.69 40.57 9.29
CA ASP A 127 -25.44 41.40 10.48
C ASP A 127 -24.71 42.70 10.11
N TRP A 128 -23.80 42.67 9.12
CA TRP A 128 -23.13 43.86 8.59
C TRP A 128 -24.09 44.81 7.86
N THR A 129 -25.07 44.25 7.16
CA THR A 129 -26.10 45.04 6.48
C THR A 129 -27.03 45.69 7.51
N ASP A 130 -27.44 44.94 8.53
CA ASP A 130 -28.27 45.42 9.63
C ASP A 130 -27.54 46.49 10.46
N PHE A 131 -26.25 46.30 10.73
CA PHE A 131 -25.40 47.29 11.39
C PHE A 131 -25.34 48.60 10.61
N LYS A 132 -25.09 48.55 9.29
CA LYS A 132 -25.12 49.74 8.43
C LYS A 132 -26.50 50.41 8.44
N ALA A 133 -27.57 49.64 8.45
CA ALA A 133 -28.93 50.18 8.49
C ALA A 133 -29.25 50.84 9.85
N ALA A 134 -28.82 50.24 10.97
CA ALA A 134 -29.00 50.76 12.31
C ALA A 134 -28.25 52.08 12.53
N ILE A 135 -27.02 52.18 12.01
CA ILE A 135 -26.24 53.43 12.00
C ILE A 135 -26.98 54.54 11.25
N ARG A 136 -27.46 54.26 10.04
CA ARG A 136 -28.19 55.27 9.24
C ARG A 136 -29.46 55.77 9.92
N LYS A 137 -30.12 54.89 10.69
CA LYS A 137 -31.32 55.21 11.47
C LYS A 137 -31.01 55.81 12.85
N GLN A 138 -29.73 56.03 13.18
CA GLN A 138 -29.26 56.53 14.48
C GLN A 138 -29.79 55.73 15.69
N ASN A 139 -30.08 54.44 15.49
CA ASN A 139 -30.57 53.57 16.56
C ASN A 139 -29.38 52.93 17.29
N LEU A 140 -28.97 53.54 18.40
CA LEU A 140 -27.81 53.12 19.19
C LEU A 140 -27.93 51.67 19.72
N THR A 141 -29.14 51.27 20.14
CA THR A 141 -29.41 49.93 20.67
C THR A 141 -29.20 48.86 19.59
N LEU A 142 -29.81 49.04 18.41
CA LEU A 142 -29.65 48.10 17.29
C LEU A 142 -28.22 48.10 16.73
N THR A 143 -27.54 49.25 16.74
CA THR A 143 -26.14 49.37 16.31
C THR A 143 -25.23 48.55 17.23
N THR A 144 -25.40 48.66 18.54
CA THR A 144 -24.59 47.93 19.52
C THR A 144 -24.87 46.43 19.47
N GLN A 145 -26.14 46.04 19.30
CA GLN A 145 -26.54 44.64 19.18
C GLN A 145 -25.96 43.97 17.92
N SER A 146 -26.11 44.61 16.75
CA SER A 146 -25.58 44.09 15.49
C SER A 146 -24.05 44.05 15.47
N LEU A 147 -23.37 45.02 16.09
CA LEU A 147 -21.91 44.99 16.28
C LEU A 147 -21.47 43.82 17.18
N SER A 148 -22.18 43.57 18.28
CA SER A 148 -21.89 42.44 19.18
C SER A 148 -22.05 41.10 18.44
N SER A 149 -23.12 40.94 17.65
CA SER A 149 -23.33 39.77 16.79
C SER A 149 -22.22 39.57 15.76
N LEU A 150 -21.77 40.65 15.10
CA LEU A 150 -20.64 40.62 14.16
C LEU A 150 -19.35 40.16 14.84
N VAL A 151 -18.99 40.75 15.97
CA VAL A 151 -17.78 40.39 16.72
C VAL A 151 -17.83 38.92 17.15
N SER A 152 -18.98 38.46 17.64
CA SER A 152 -19.18 37.04 17.99
C SER A 152 -19.03 36.13 16.77
N GLY A 153 -19.63 36.48 15.63
CA GLY A 153 -19.54 35.73 14.38
C GLY A 153 -18.10 35.60 13.88
N TYR A 154 -17.34 36.71 13.85
CA TYR A 154 -15.94 36.69 13.44
C TYR A 154 -15.05 35.90 14.39
N ARG A 155 -15.28 35.96 15.71
CA ARG A 155 -14.58 35.11 16.69
C ARG A 155 -14.84 33.62 16.44
N GLN A 156 -16.09 33.24 16.17
CA GLN A 156 -16.42 31.85 15.83
C GLN A 156 -15.73 31.40 14.53
N ILE A 157 -15.74 32.24 13.49
CA ILE A 157 -15.04 31.97 12.22
C ILE A 157 -13.55 31.75 12.47
N ALA A 158 -12.89 32.62 13.25
CA ALA A 158 -11.49 32.50 13.59
C ALA A 158 -11.18 31.16 14.29
N THR A 159 -12.00 30.78 15.28
CA THR A 159 -11.86 29.49 15.98
C THR A 159 -11.98 28.30 15.04
N HIS A 160 -12.94 28.30 14.12
CA HIS A 160 -13.09 27.22 13.14
C HIS A 160 -11.94 27.18 12.12
N LYS A 161 -11.40 28.32 11.71
CA LYS A 161 -10.22 28.40 10.84
C LYS A 161 -8.98 27.83 11.54
N GLN A 162 -8.77 28.17 12.81
CA GLN A 162 -7.67 27.62 13.60
C GLN A 162 -7.75 26.09 13.70
N LYS A 163 -8.94 25.55 13.99
CA LYS A 163 -9.18 24.10 14.02
C LYS A 163 -8.88 23.43 12.66
N ILE A 164 -9.22 24.07 11.54
CA ILE A 164 -8.89 23.55 10.21
C ILE A 164 -7.37 23.45 10.04
N ILE A 165 -6.61 24.49 10.42
CA ILE A 165 -5.14 24.49 10.30
C ILE A 165 -4.53 23.33 11.09
N GLU A 166 -4.97 23.12 12.33
CA GLU A 166 -4.50 21.99 13.17
C GLU A 166 -4.81 20.62 12.54
N LEU A 167 -5.99 20.48 11.94
CA LEU A 167 -6.37 19.25 11.23
C LEU A 167 -5.54 19.05 9.95
N GLU A 168 -5.26 20.12 9.20
CA GLU A 168 -4.41 20.07 8.00
C GLU A 168 -2.95 19.69 8.35
N GLN A 169 -2.44 20.16 9.49
CA GLN A 169 -1.15 19.73 10.04
C GLN A 169 -1.16 18.23 10.38
N LYS A 170 -2.22 17.73 11.04
CA LYS A 170 -2.38 16.29 11.32
C LYS A 170 -2.39 15.46 10.04
N VAL A 171 -3.13 15.90 9.01
CA VAL A 171 -3.15 15.23 7.70
C VAL A 171 -1.75 15.19 7.08
N SER A 172 -1.03 16.31 7.13
CA SER A 172 0.33 16.42 6.60
C SER A 172 1.30 15.47 7.31
N LEU A 173 1.17 15.35 8.64
CA LEU A 173 1.96 14.42 9.45
C LEU A 173 1.67 12.96 9.10
N VAL A 174 0.40 12.59 8.92
CA VAL A 174 0.02 11.23 8.47
C VAL A 174 0.62 10.93 7.09
N ILE A 175 0.54 11.87 6.15
CA ILE A 175 1.14 11.73 4.82
C ILE A 175 2.66 11.55 4.91
N ALA A 176 3.33 12.34 5.75
CA ALA A 176 4.78 12.24 5.95
C ALA A 176 5.18 10.89 6.56
N ASN A 177 4.43 10.40 7.54
CA ASN A 177 4.66 9.09 8.15
C ASN A 177 4.45 7.95 7.15
N THR A 178 3.38 8.01 6.34
CA THR A 178 3.17 7.03 5.27
C THR A 178 4.31 7.07 4.25
N LYS A 179 4.82 8.26 3.89
CA LYS A 179 5.98 8.38 2.99
C LYS A 179 7.25 7.74 3.57
N LYS A 180 7.50 7.89 4.88
CA LYS A 180 8.64 7.25 5.56
C LYS A 180 8.51 5.72 5.59
N GLN A 181 7.31 5.18 5.64
CA GLN A 181 7.07 3.73 5.63
C GLN A 181 7.29 3.07 4.26
N ILE A 182 7.19 3.84 3.18
CA ILE A 182 7.27 3.33 1.80
C ILE A 182 8.55 3.72 1.08
N SER A 183 9.33 4.65 1.65
CA SER A 183 10.69 4.97 1.23
C SER A 183 11.67 3.92 1.75
#